data_AF-Q64IT1-F1
#
_entry.id   AF-Q64IT1-F1
#
_cell.length_a   1.000
_cell.length_b   1.000
_cell.length_c   1.000
_cell.angle_alpha   90.00
_cell.angle_beta   90.00
_cell.angle_gamma   90.00
#
_symmetry.space_group_name_H-M   'P 1'
#
loop_
_entity.id
_entity.type
_entity.pdbx_description
1 polymer ?
#
loop_
_entity_poly.entity_id
_entity_poly.type
_entity_poly.pdbx_seq_one_letter_code
_entity_poly.pdbx_strand_id
1 'polypeptide(L)'
;IEGTAIRGIPIAALLSDHKLQEELQTPEDSISGSFLKPWQEIAKICRIGEVSKFLRWCAYDSDFTPNKIDNRFKTWVSKGLTNYYSFVHKGIFKSFEALQKDHGLEKEDFFRYLQVRHYFNKNLKDLLGRSGSSFMEAFLSLIKPRSDCKIISKLYQATQLCKQENTEYIKKKWEKEMNVIISQEGWEEICQLPWVSTGSNTWQEFCWKNVTRFFVTPVQRRFTTNRDACWRLCGFNGAD
;
A
#
# COMPACT_ATOMS: atom_id res chain seq x y z
N ILE A 1 -15.46 -22.07 -1.50
CA ILE A 1 -14.82 -21.27 -0.41
C ILE A 1 -13.28 -21.35 -0.48
N GLU A 2 -12.71 -21.95 -1.54
CA GLU A 2 -11.27 -21.99 -1.81
C GLU A 2 -10.61 -20.62 -2.13
N GLY A 3 -11.34 -19.51 -2.04
CA GLY A 3 -10.88 -18.17 -2.44
C GLY A 3 -10.38 -17.24 -1.32
N THR A 4 -10.38 -17.65 -0.05
CA THR A 4 -10.06 -16.76 1.08
C THR A 4 -8.74 -17.08 1.80
N ALA A 5 -8.08 -18.19 1.44
CA ALA A 5 -6.84 -18.64 2.06
C ALA A 5 -5.90 -19.30 1.04
N ILE A 6 -4.60 -19.08 1.20
CA ILE A 6 -3.54 -19.72 0.42
C ILE A 6 -2.84 -20.72 1.35
N ARG A 7 -2.83 -22.01 0.98
CA ARG A 7 -2.23 -23.08 1.81
C ARG A 7 -2.72 -23.06 3.27
N GLY A 8 -4.00 -22.74 3.47
CA GLY A 8 -4.62 -22.66 4.81
C GLY A 8 -4.35 -21.35 5.57
N ILE A 9 -3.61 -20.40 4.99
CA ILE A 9 -3.35 -19.07 5.58
C ILE A 9 -4.29 -18.04 4.95
N PRO A 10 -5.09 -17.32 5.73
CA PRO A 10 -5.98 -16.27 5.22
C PRO A 10 -5.22 -15.21 4.41
N ILE A 11 -5.76 -14.79 3.27
CA ILE A 11 -5.13 -13.77 2.41
C ILE A 11 -4.85 -12.47 3.19
N ALA A 12 -5.75 -12.12 4.11
CA ALA A 12 -5.59 -10.95 4.98
C ALA A 12 -4.36 -11.03 5.91
N ALA A 13 -3.94 -12.23 6.33
CA ALA A 13 -2.73 -12.42 7.10
C ALA A 13 -1.47 -12.20 6.24
N LEU A 14 -1.55 -12.54 4.95
CA LEU A 14 -0.45 -12.37 4.00
C LEU A 14 -0.23 -10.90 3.65
N LEU A 15 -1.29 -10.09 3.52
CA LEU A 15 -1.19 -8.68 3.08
C LEU A 15 -0.13 -7.86 3.84
N SER A 16 0.06 -8.12 5.13
CA SER A 16 0.94 -7.32 5.99
C SER A 16 2.28 -7.99 6.32
N ASP A 17 2.55 -9.17 5.76
CA ASP A 17 3.74 -9.95 6.05
C ASP A 17 4.41 -10.45 4.75
N HIS A 18 5.36 -9.65 4.24
CA HIS A 18 6.12 -9.97 3.03
C HIS A 18 6.97 -11.23 3.19
N LYS A 19 7.56 -11.43 4.37
CA LYS A 19 8.41 -12.58 4.67
C LYS A 19 7.60 -13.87 4.65
N LEU A 20 6.37 -13.82 5.18
CA LEU A 20 5.44 -14.95 5.08
C LEU A 20 5.03 -15.24 3.62
N GLN A 21 4.88 -14.21 2.77
CA GLN A 21 4.62 -14.40 1.33
C GLN A 21 5.78 -15.11 0.63
N GLU A 22 7.02 -14.70 0.91
CA GLU A 22 8.25 -15.32 0.36
C GLU A 22 8.37 -16.79 0.80
N GLU A 23 8.15 -17.09 2.08
CA GLU A 23 8.20 -18.46 2.63
C GLU A 23 7.19 -19.39 1.93
N LEU A 24 6.04 -18.86 1.50
CA LEU A 24 5.01 -19.64 0.82
C LEU A 24 5.24 -19.82 -0.68
N GLN A 25 6.24 -19.15 -1.28
CA GLN A 25 6.52 -19.17 -2.71
C GLN A 25 5.23 -18.98 -3.54
N THR A 26 4.39 -18.00 -3.17
CA THR A 26 3.14 -17.75 -3.89
C THR A 26 3.44 -17.42 -5.35
N PRO A 27 2.97 -18.22 -6.33
CA PRO A 27 3.25 -17.97 -7.74
C PRO A 27 2.76 -16.57 -8.12
N GLU A 28 3.60 -15.79 -8.77
CA GLU A 28 3.24 -14.43 -9.20
C GLU A 28 2.03 -14.41 -10.13
N ASP A 29 1.84 -15.48 -10.90
CA ASP A 29 0.75 -15.68 -11.86
C ASP A 29 -0.57 -16.14 -11.20
N SER A 30 -0.58 -16.33 -9.88
CA SER A 30 -1.81 -16.66 -9.16
C SER A 30 -2.68 -15.41 -8.95
N ILE A 31 -3.99 -15.61 -8.86
CA ILE A 31 -4.96 -14.54 -8.52
C ILE A 31 -4.51 -13.80 -7.26
N SER A 32 -3.99 -14.52 -6.26
CA SER A 32 -3.48 -13.89 -5.04
C SER A 32 -2.22 -13.05 -5.27
N GLY A 33 -1.26 -13.52 -6.09
CA GLY A 33 -0.07 -12.75 -6.47
C GLY A 33 -0.44 -11.43 -7.16
N SER A 34 -1.47 -11.45 -8.01
CA SER A 34 -1.97 -10.24 -8.70
C SER A 34 -2.53 -9.16 -7.76
N PHE A 35 -3.03 -9.53 -6.57
CA PHE A 35 -3.50 -8.57 -5.55
C PHE A 35 -2.40 -8.13 -4.57
N LEU A 36 -1.45 -9.02 -4.27
CA LEU A 36 -0.36 -8.73 -3.33
C LEU A 36 0.64 -7.71 -3.90
N LYS A 37 1.00 -7.80 -5.19
CA LYS A 37 1.93 -6.87 -5.83
C LYS A 37 1.47 -5.40 -5.77
N PRO A 38 0.24 -5.03 -6.21
CA PRO A 38 -0.23 -3.65 -6.08
C PRO A 38 -0.27 -3.16 -4.64
N TRP A 39 -0.62 -4.03 -3.69
CA TRP A 39 -0.61 -3.66 -2.27
C TRP A 39 0.80 -3.36 -1.75
N GLN A 40 1.80 -4.15 -2.12
CA GLN A 40 3.20 -3.88 -1.76
C GLN A 40 3.66 -2.52 -2.30
N GLU A 41 3.29 -2.17 -3.54
CA GLU A 41 3.59 -0.86 -4.11
C GLU A 41 2.88 0.28 -3.38
N ILE A 42 1.60 0.12 -3.03
CA ILE A 42 0.87 1.09 -2.19
C ILE A 42 1.56 1.23 -0.82
N ALA A 43 2.00 0.12 -0.21
CA ALA A 43 2.69 0.15 1.06
C ALA A 43 4.03 0.88 1.01
N LYS A 44 4.77 0.75 -0.11
CA LYS A 44 5.99 1.52 -0.37
C LYS A 44 5.69 3.01 -0.55
N ILE A 45 4.75 3.35 -1.43
CA ILE A 45 4.33 4.74 -1.71
C ILE A 45 3.85 5.44 -0.43
N CYS A 46 3.03 4.75 0.35
CA CYS A 46 2.45 5.29 1.59
C CYS A 46 3.41 5.18 2.79
N ARG A 47 4.65 4.70 2.57
CA ARG A 47 5.69 4.51 3.59
C ARG A 47 5.15 3.77 4.82
N ILE A 48 4.27 2.78 4.59
CA ILE A 48 3.61 2.01 5.63
C ILE A 48 4.64 1.18 6.42
N GLY A 49 5.76 0.81 5.78
CA GLY A 49 6.99 0.36 6.42
C GLY A 49 6.78 -0.55 7.63
N GLU A 50 7.43 -0.21 8.73
CA GLU A 50 7.35 -0.94 10.00
C GLU A 50 5.96 -0.89 10.67
N VAL A 51 5.13 0.12 10.34
CA VAL A 51 3.77 0.24 10.89
C VAL A 51 2.86 -0.88 10.36
N SER A 52 3.18 -1.48 9.21
CA SER A 52 2.49 -2.67 8.70
C SER A 52 2.54 -3.85 9.68
N LYS A 53 3.55 -3.93 10.56
CA LYS A 53 3.68 -4.99 11.56
C LYS A 53 2.47 -5.06 12.51
N PHE A 54 1.78 -3.95 12.73
CA PHE A 54 0.53 -3.94 13.51
C PHE A 54 -0.64 -4.66 12.86
N LEU A 55 -0.64 -4.70 11.53
CA LEU A 55 -1.69 -5.32 10.74
C LEU A 55 -1.45 -6.83 10.56
N ARG A 56 -0.25 -7.32 10.91
CA ARG A 56 0.06 -8.76 10.89
C ARG A 56 -0.80 -9.51 11.88
N TRP A 57 -1.20 -10.71 11.47
CA TRP A 57 -2.03 -11.58 12.28
C TRP A 57 -1.16 -12.36 13.25
N CYS A 58 -1.42 -12.25 14.55
CA CYS A 58 -0.58 -12.90 15.57
C CYS A 58 -0.43 -14.41 15.36
N ALA A 59 -1.47 -15.08 14.82
CA ALA A 59 -1.47 -16.50 14.52
C ALA A 59 -0.55 -16.93 13.37
N TYR A 60 -0.10 -15.99 12.54
CA TYR A 60 0.68 -16.25 11.32
C TYR A 60 1.92 -15.34 11.17
N ASP A 61 2.14 -14.36 12.05
CA ASP A 61 3.28 -13.43 11.97
C ASP A 61 4.60 -14.20 11.95
N SER A 62 5.36 -14.02 10.86
CA SER A 62 6.63 -14.68 10.59
C SER A 62 7.71 -14.38 11.65
N ASP A 63 7.59 -13.24 12.34
CA ASP A 63 8.53 -12.78 13.37
C ASP A 63 8.07 -13.15 14.81
N PHE A 64 6.88 -13.74 14.96
CA PHE A 64 6.34 -14.16 16.26
C PHE A 64 6.47 -15.69 16.47
N THR A 65 7.66 -16.13 16.90
CA THR A 65 7.99 -17.55 17.10
C THR A 65 6.94 -18.39 17.87
N PRO A 66 6.26 -17.89 18.93
CA PRO A 66 5.28 -18.70 19.66
C PRO A 66 4.14 -19.27 18.81
N ASN A 67 3.74 -18.61 17.71
CA ASN A 67 2.69 -19.13 16.84
C ASN A 67 3.08 -20.38 16.03
N LYS A 68 4.38 -20.62 15.86
CA LYS A 68 4.90 -21.80 15.12
C LYS A 68 4.78 -23.07 15.97
N ILE A 69 4.81 -22.91 17.30
CA ILE A 69 4.79 -24.02 18.27
C ILE A 69 3.35 -24.29 18.73
N ASP A 70 2.55 -23.24 18.91
CA ASP A 70 1.23 -23.34 19.50
C ASP A 70 0.10 -23.00 18.50
N ASN A 71 -0.61 -24.04 18.05
CA ASN A 71 -1.72 -23.85 17.11
C ASN A 71 -2.95 -23.17 17.74
N ARG A 72 -3.04 -23.00 19.06
CA ARG A 72 -4.19 -22.34 19.71
C ARG A 72 -4.29 -20.87 19.33
N PHE A 73 -3.20 -20.21 18.91
CA PHE A 73 -3.29 -18.87 18.32
C PHE A 73 -4.19 -18.83 17.07
N LYS A 74 -4.30 -19.93 16.31
CA LYS A 74 -5.21 -20.00 15.15
C LYS A 74 -6.68 -20.04 15.57
N THR A 75 -7.02 -20.53 16.77
CA THR A 75 -8.41 -20.51 17.26
C THR A 75 -8.85 -19.12 17.69
N TRP A 76 -7.90 -18.25 18.06
CA TRP A 76 -8.18 -16.85 18.36
C TRP A 76 -8.68 -16.08 17.14
N VAL A 77 -8.25 -16.46 15.93
CA VAL A 77 -8.75 -15.90 14.66
C VAL A 77 -10.27 -16.07 14.55
N SER A 78 -10.79 -17.26 14.86
CA SER A 78 -12.25 -17.50 14.86
C SER A 78 -13.00 -16.72 15.95
N LYS A 79 -12.29 -16.28 17.00
CA LYS A 79 -12.81 -15.42 18.08
C LYS A 79 -12.71 -13.92 17.74
N GLY A 80 -12.26 -13.57 16.53
CA GLY A 80 -12.09 -12.19 16.08
C GLY A 80 -10.78 -11.53 16.51
N LEU A 81 -9.87 -12.27 17.13
CA LEU A 81 -8.53 -11.82 17.48
C LEU A 81 -7.56 -12.20 16.36
N THR A 82 -7.30 -11.23 15.48
CA THR A 82 -6.53 -11.42 14.26
C THR A 82 -5.22 -10.66 14.33
N ASN A 83 -5.25 -9.39 13.97
CA ASN A 83 -4.09 -8.50 13.97
C ASN A 83 -3.79 -7.93 15.36
N TYR A 84 -2.59 -7.37 15.54
CA TYR A 84 -2.21 -6.75 16.83
C TYR A 84 -3.11 -5.58 17.22
N TYR A 85 -3.75 -4.92 16.25
CA TYR A 85 -4.75 -3.88 16.52
C TYR A 85 -5.98 -4.41 17.26
N SER A 86 -6.40 -5.65 17.01
CA SER A 86 -7.54 -6.27 17.72
C SER A 86 -7.33 -6.42 19.23
N PHE A 87 -6.07 -6.44 19.69
CA PHE A 87 -5.70 -6.50 21.10
C PHE A 87 -5.58 -5.13 21.76
N VAL A 88 -5.73 -4.03 21.01
CA VAL A 88 -5.50 -2.67 21.47
C VAL A 88 -6.81 -1.89 21.52
N HIS A 89 -7.02 -1.15 22.59
CA HIS A 89 -8.09 -0.18 22.71
C HIS A 89 -7.52 1.18 23.10
N LYS A 90 -7.78 2.22 22.29
CA LYS A 90 -7.27 3.59 22.51
C LYS A 90 -5.74 3.64 22.74
N GLY A 91 -4.98 2.86 21.97
CA GLY A 91 -3.52 2.80 22.06
C GLY A 91 -2.97 1.97 23.22
N ILE A 92 -3.83 1.41 24.08
CA ILE A 92 -3.44 0.58 25.21
C ILE A 92 -3.80 -0.88 24.93
N PHE A 93 -2.87 -1.80 25.20
CA PHE A 93 -3.13 -3.23 25.10
C PHE A 93 -4.20 -3.65 26.12
N LYS A 94 -5.27 -4.28 25.66
CA LYS A 94 -6.41 -4.71 26.50
C LYS A 94 -5.93 -5.66 27.61
N SER A 95 -6.58 -5.60 28.77
CA SER A 95 -6.34 -6.57 29.84
C SER A 95 -6.84 -7.96 29.42
N PHE A 96 -6.36 -9.00 30.11
CA PHE A 96 -6.79 -10.36 29.81
C PHE A 96 -8.30 -10.51 30.06
N GLU A 97 -8.81 -9.96 31.16
CA GLU A 97 -10.21 -10.01 31.55
C GLU A 97 -11.11 -9.35 30.50
N ALA A 98 -10.65 -8.23 29.92
CA ALA A 98 -11.35 -7.58 28.82
C ALA A 98 -11.40 -8.47 27.56
N LEU A 99 -10.28 -9.12 27.21
CA LEU A 99 -10.24 -10.05 26.07
C LEU A 99 -11.06 -11.33 26.32
N GLN A 100 -11.12 -11.82 27.56
CA GLN A 100 -12.01 -12.92 27.92
C GLN A 100 -13.47 -12.55 27.70
N LYS A 101 -13.87 -11.34 28.13
CA LYS A 101 -15.24 -10.85 27.96
C LYS A 101 -15.60 -10.59 26.49
N ASP A 102 -14.71 -9.91 25.76
CA ASP A 102 -14.98 -9.46 24.40
C ASP A 102 -14.85 -10.59 23.35
N HIS A 103 -13.96 -11.55 23.58
CA HIS A 103 -13.57 -12.57 22.60
C HIS A 103 -13.67 -14.01 23.13
N GLY A 104 -14.11 -14.23 24.38
CA GLY A 104 -14.29 -15.58 24.92
C GLY A 104 -12.98 -16.35 25.11
N LEU A 105 -11.89 -15.66 25.50
CA LEU A 105 -10.64 -16.33 25.87
C LEU A 105 -10.79 -17.15 27.16
N GLU A 106 -10.17 -18.33 27.19
CA GLU A 106 -10.23 -19.25 28.33
C GLU A 106 -9.07 -19.02 29.28
N LYS A 107 -9.15 -19.47 30.54
CA LYS A 107 -8.06 -19.27 31.52
C LYS A 107 -6.72 -19.84 31.04
N GLU A 108 -6.76 -20.92 30.27
CA GLU A 108 -5.59 -21.55 29.66
C GLU A 108 -4.90 -20.67 28.60
N ASP A 109 -5.60 -19.69 28.04
CA ASP A 109 -5.06 -18.71 27.09
C ASP A 109 -4.20 -17.64 27.79
N PHE A 110 -4.17 -17.59 29.13
CA PHE A 110 -3.48 -16.52 29.87
C PHE A 110 -1.98 -16.43 29.53
N PHE A 111 -1.29 -17.56 29.48
CA PHE A 111 0.13 -17.57 29.14
C PHE A 111 0.38 -17.07 27.70
N ARG A 112 -0.48 -17.47 26.76
CA ARG A 112 -0.43 -17.02 25.36
C ARG A 112 -0.68 -15.52 25.24
N TYR A 113 -1.62 -15.01 26.03
CA TYR A 113 -1.88 -13.57 26.14
C TYR A 113 -0.62 -12.82 26.61
N LEU A 114 0.09 -13.35 27.61
CA LEU A 114 1.35 -12.74 28.07
C LEU A 114 2.42 -12.75 26.96
N GLN A 115 2.52 -13.80 26.15
CA GLN A 115 3.46 -13.86 25.03
C GLN A 115 3.16 -12.77 23.98
N VAL A 116 1.89 -12.62 23.57
CA VAL A 116 1.48 -11.59 22.60
C VAL A 116 1.67 -10.19 23.18
N ARG A 117 1.29 -9.98 24.45
CA ARG A 117 1.48 -8.71 25.15
C ARG A 117 2.95 -8.33 25.28
N HIS A 118 3.82 -9.28 25.61
CA HIS A 118 5.25 -9.06 25.70
C HIS A 118 5.83 -8.67 24.33
N TYR A 119 5.50 -9.42 23.28
CA TYR A 119 5.93 -9.11 21.92
C TYR A 119 5.46 -7.72 21.47
N PHE A 120 4.18 -7.39 21.73
CA PHE A 120 3.62 -6.08 21.42
C PHE A 120 4.39 -4.95 22.12
N ASN A 121 4.60 -5.08 23.43
CA ASN A 121 5.30 -4.04 24.20
C ASN A 121 6.75 -3.86 23.77
N LYS A 122 7.42 -4.94 23.37
CA LYS A 122 8.83 -4.92 22.96
C LYS A 122 9.03 -4.36 21.56
N ASN A 123 8.18 -4.75 20.61
CA ASN A 123 8.44 -4.54 19.18
C ASN A 123 7.49 -3.54 18.52
N LEU A 124 6.29 -3.34 19.09
CA LEU A 124 5.21 -2.61 18.42
C LEU A 124 4.86 -1.30 19.14
N LYS A 125 4.86 -1.26 20.48
CA LYS A 125 4.39 -0.10 21.26
C LYS A 125 4.94 1.26 20.77
N ASP A 126 6.23 1.34 20.48
CA ASP A 126 6.87 2.58 20.01
C ASP A 126 6.47 2.95 18.58
N LEU A 127 6.18 1.96 17.74
CA LEU A 127 5.67 2.16 16.38
C LEU A 127 4.26 2.77 16.39
N LEU A 128 3.44 2.47 17.39
CA LEU A 128 2.10 3.06 17.56
C LEU A 128 2.18 4.56 17.83
N GLY A 129 3.18 4.98 18.60
CA GLY A 129 3.46 6.40 18.85
C GLY A 129 4.06 7.12 17.63
N ARG A 130 4.72 6.39 16.73
CA ARG A 130 5.31 6.90 15.49
C ARG A 130 4.39 6.83 14.27
N SER A 131 3.24 6.15 14.39
CA SER A 131 2.22 5.98 13.36
C SER A 131 1.52 7.32 13.05
N GLY A 132 2.26 8.27 12.47
CA GLY A 132 1.76 9.58 12.02
C GLY A 132 1.42 9.61 10.52
N SER A 133 1.42 8.48 9.82
CA SER A 133 1.00 8.44 8.42
C SER A 133 -0.52 8.49 8.33
N SER A 134 -1.07 9.56 7.74
CA SER A 134 -2.51 9.75 7.50
C SER A 134 -3.18 8.54 6.83
N PHE A 135 -2.42 7.79 6.01
CA PHE A 135 -2.89 6.57 5.36
C PHE A 135 -3.23 5.45 6.34
N MET A 136 -2.39 5.19 7.34
CA MET A 136 -2.64 4.10 8.30
C MET A 136 -3.83 4.39 9.19
N GLU A 137 -4.03 5.64 9.60
CA GLU A 137 -5.22 6.04 10.33
C GLU A 137 -6.48 5.87 9.48
N ALA A 138 -6.44 6.30 8.22
CA ALA A 138 -7.51 6.07 7.27
C ALA A 138 -7.78 4.57 7.08
N PHE A 139 -6.75 3.76 6.87
CA PHE A 139 -6.86 2.31 6.68
C PHE A 139 -7.45 1.61 7.91
N LEU A 140 -6.96 1.93 9.12
CA LEU A 140 -7.49 1.38 10.37
C LEU A 140 -8.95 1.81 10.62
N SER A 141 -9.33 3.02 10.21
CA SER A 141 -10.72 3.48 10.31
C SER A 141 -11.67 2.64 9.43
N LEU A 142 -11.16 2.12 8.30
CA LEU A 142 -11.91 1.32 7.32
C LEU A 142 -12.02 -0.16 7.69
N ILE A 143 -11.12 -0.67 8.53
CA ILE A 143 -11.18 -2.06 9.02
C ILE A 143 -12.19 -2.20 10.17
N LYS A 144 -12.64 -1.10 10.78
CA LYS A 144 -13.59 -1.16 11.89
C LYS A 144 -14.97 -1.65 11.41
N PRO A 145 -15.68 -2.52 12.15
CA PRO A 145 -16.94 -3.17 11.73
C PRO A 145 -18.14 -2.27 11.40
N ARG A 146 -17.99 -0.94 11.35
CA ARG A 146 -19.04 0.05 11.08
C ARG A 146 -18.57 1.22 10.20
N SER A 147 -17.49 1.06 9.44
CA SER A 147 -16.98 2.15 8.60
C SER A 147 -17.91 2.41 7.41
N ASP A 148 -18.29 3.66 7.20
CA ASP A 148 -19.20 4.11 6.13
C ASP A 148 -18.83 3.58 4.73
N CYS A 149 -19.84 3.48 3.85
CA CYS A 149 -19.86 2.90 2.50
C CYS A 149 -18.94 3.55 1.43
N LYS A 150 -17.83 4.21 1.78
CA LYS A 150 -16.92 4.87 0.82
C LYS A 150 -15.47 4.41 0.96
N ILE A 151 -15.27 3.11 1.19
CA ILE A 151 -13.94 2.51 1.41
C ILE A 151 -12.99 2.85 0.27
N ILE A 152 -13.42 2.64 -0.98
CA ILE A 152 -12.59 2.89 -2.16
C ILE A 152 -12.17 4.37 -2.24
N SER A 153 -13.11 5.31 -2.09
CA SER A 153 -12.81 6.74 -2.17
C SER A 153 -11.87 7.20 -1.04
N LYS A 154 -12.07 6.70 0.18
CA LYS A 154 -11.21 7.02 1.33
C LYS A 154 -9.78 6.48 1.13
N LEU A 155 -9.63 5.25 0.64
CA LEU A 155 -8.33 4.67 0.31
C LEU A 155 -7.64 5.44 -0.82
N TYR A 156 -8.38 5.80 -1.86
CA TYR A 156 -7.85 6.55 -2.98
C TYR A 156 -7.31 7.92 -2.52
N GLN A 157 -8.10 8.67 -1.76
CA GLN A 157 -7.68 9.96 -1.19
C GLN A 157 -6.46 9.82 -0.28
N ALA A 158 -6.46 8.82 0.61
CA ALA A 158 -5.33 8.56 1.50
C ALA A 158 -4.05 8.22 0.70
N THR A 159 -4.18 7.41 -0.35
CA THR A 159 -3.05 7.06 -1.24
C THR A 159 -2.53 8.28 -1.98
N GLN A 160 -3.44 9.14 -2.47
CA GLN A 160 -3.08 10.37 -3.18
C GLN A 160 -2.32 11.34 -2.28
N LEU A 161 -2.73 11.49 -1.01
CA LEU A 161 -2.02 12.33 -0.03
C LEU A 161 -0.61 11.80 0.27
N CYS A 162 -0.38 10.49 0.13
CA CYS A 162 0.95 9.90 0.28
C CYS A 162 1.84 10.10 -0.94
N LYS A 163 1.27 10.20 -2.15
CA LYS A 163 2.01 10.50 -3.37
C LYS A 163 2.43 11.97 -3.37
N GLN A 164 3.56 12.27 -2.73
CA GLN A 164 4.25 13.57 -2.82
C GLN A 164 4.97 13.75 -4.18
N GLU A 165 4.49 13.12 -5.24
CA GLU A 165 5.11 13.23 -6.56
C GLU A 165 4.64 14.52 -7.22
N ASN A 166 5.57 15.42 -7.49
CA ASN A 166 5.29 16.58 -8.34
C ASN A 166 5.58 16.22 -9.81
N THR A 167 4.77 16.74 -10.72
CA THR A 167 4.98 16.57 -12.17
C THR A 167 5.89 17.65 -12.74
N GLU A 168 6.63 18.34 -11.88
CA GLU A 168 7.45 19.51 -12.24
C GLU A 168 8.62 19.14 -13.14
N TYR A 169 9.16 17.92 -13.00
CA TYR A 169 10.19 17.43 -13.91
C TYR A 169 9.67 17.26 -15.35
N ILE A 170 8.39 16.92 -15.52
CA ILE A 170 7.73 16.77 -16.83
C ILE A 170 7.52 18.16 -17.44
N LYS A 171 7.05 19.11 -16.62
CA LYS A 171 6.92 20.53 -16.99
C LYS A 171 8.24 21.07 -17.55
N LYS A 172 9.35 20.91 -16.80
CA LYS A 172 10.68 21.37 -17.22
C LYS A 172 11.13 20.78 -18.56
N LYS A 173 10.76 19.52 -18.85
CA LYS A 173 11.05 18.88 -20.15
C LYS A 173 10.26 19.50 -21.30
N TRP A 174 8.98 19.81 -21.08
CA TRP A 174 8.17 20.53 -22.07
C TRP A 174 8.69 21.94 -22.33
N GLU A 175 9.02 22.69 -21.28
CA GLU A 175 9.61 24.03 -21.39
C GLU A 175 10.91 24.02 -22.20
N LYS A 176 11.79 23.05 -21.95
CA LYS A 176 13.06 22.86 -22.68
C LYS A 176 12.85 22.51 -24.16
N GLU A 177 11.90 21.64 -24.50
CA GLU A 177 11.67 21.19 -25.88
C GLU A 177 10.94 22.23 -26.73
N MET A 178 9.95 22.92 -26.14
CA MET A 178 9.16 23.93 -26.84
C MET A 178 9.79 25.32 -26.77
N ASN A 179 10.83 25.51 -25.94
CA ASN A 179 11.44 26.81 -25.65
C ASN A 179 10.40 27.85 -25.18
N VAL A 180 9.50 27.42 -24.30
CA VAL A 180 8.44 28.26 -23.69
C VAL A 180 8.51 28.16 -22.17
N ILE A 181 8.03 29.18 -21.49
CA ILE A 181 7.86 29.16 -20.02
C ILE A 181 6.40 28.84 -19.74
N ILE A 182 6.14 27.81 -18.94
CA ILE A 182 4.79 27.41 -18.54
C ILE A 182 4.58 27.92 -17.11
N SER A 183 3.53 28.69 -16.84
CA SER A 183 3.21 29.09 -15.46
C SER A 183 2.82 27.88 -14.62
N GLN A 184 2.84 28.02 -13.29
CA GLN A 184 2.42 26.90 -12.43
C GLN A 184 0.93 26.61 -12.61
N GLU A 185 0.12 27.66 -12.71
CA GLU A 185 -1.32 27.58 -12.94
C GLU A 185 -1.63 26.94 -14.31
N GLY A 186 -0.92 27.34 -15.35
CA GLY A 186 -1.09 26.77 -16.69
C GLY A 186 -0.69 25.29 -16.75
N TRP A 187 0.34 24.89 -15.98
CA TRP A 187 0.72 23.48 -15.86
C TRP A 187 -0.35 22.65 -15.14
N GLU A 188 -0.97 23.21 -14.10
CA GLU A 188 -2.08 22.58 -13.38
C GLU A 188 -3.31 22.41 -14.28
N GLU A 189 -3.65 23.43 -15.08
CA GLU A 189 -4.71 23.34 -16.09
C GLU A 189 -4.45 22.25 -17.13
N ILE A 190 -3.22 22.18 -17.67
CA ILE A 190 -2.80 21.13 -18.61
C ILE A 190 -2.95 19.74 -17.95
N CYS A 191 -2.58 19.61 -16.68
CA CYS A 191 -2.71 18.34 -15.95
C CYS A 191 -4.18 17.96 -15.66
N GLN A 192 -5.07 18.94 -15.50
CA GLN A 192 -6.50 18.74 -15.26
C GLN A 192 -7.28 18.43 -16.55
N LEU A 193 -6.84 18.97 -17.68
CA LEU A 193 -7.52 18.88 -18.97
C LEU A 193 -7.94 17.44 -19.37
N PRO A 194 -7.08 16.40 -19.22
CA PRO A 194 -7.47 15.03 -19.54
C PRO A 194 -8.69 14.55 -18.76
N TRP A 195 -8.85 14.97 -17.51
CA TRP A 195 -9.90 14.49 -16.61
C TRP A 195 -11.25 15.19 -16.80
N VAL A 196 -11.25 16.41 -17.34
CA VAL A 196 -12.48 17.22 -17.56
C VAL A 196 -12.98 17.20 -19.00
N SER A 197 -12.14 16.80 -19.96
CA SER A 197 -12.46 16.85 -21.39
C SER A 197 -13.29 15.68 -21.91
N THR A 198 -13.32 14.55 -21.19
CA THR A 198 -14.03 13.34 -21.62
C THR A 198 -14.41 12.45 -20.45
N GLY A 199 -15.52 11.71 -20.58
CA GLY A 199 -15.94 10.70 -19.60
C GLY A 199 -15.34 9.30 -19.86
N SER A 200 -14.56 9.11 -20.93
CA SER A 200 -13.97 7.82 -21.28
C SER A 200 -12.60 7.65 -20.63
N ASN A 201 -12.47 6.70 -19.69
CA ASN A 201 -11.21 6.40 -19.00
C ASN A 201 -10.05 6.10 -19.97
N THR A 202 -10.34 5.43 -21.10
CA THR A 202 -9.33 5.14 -22.13
C THR A 202 -8.76 6.42 -22.75
N TRP A 203 -9.63 7.40 -23.06
CA TRP A 203 -9.20 8.68 -23.59
C TRP A 203 -8.51 9.55 -22.55
N GLN A 204 -9.00 9.54 -21.30
CA GLN A 204 -8.32 10.23 -20.20
C GLN A 204 -6.89 9.72 -20.01
N GLU A 205 -6.71 8.39 -19.97
CA GLU A 205 -5.41 7.75 -19.85
C GLU A 205 -4.51 8.07 -21.05
N PHE A 206 -5.06 8.00 -22.28
CA PHE A 206 -4.30 8.34 -23.48
C PHE A 206 -3.82 9.80 -23.45
N CYS A 207 -4.69 10.75 -23.14
CA CYS A 207 -4.34 12.16 -23.00
C CYS A 207 -3.27 12.35 -21.91
N TRP A 208 -3.40 11.69 -20.75
CA TRP A 208 -2.40 11.75 -19.69
C TRP A 208 -1.04 11.18 -20.12
N LYS A 209 -1.02 10.08 -20.88
CA LYS A 209 0.20 9.50 -21.47
C LYS A 209 0.91 10.47 -22.41
N ASN A 210 0.16 11.29 -23.15
CA ASN A 210 0.73 12.36 -23.98
C ASN A 210 1.37 13.46 -23.10
N VAL A 211 0.64 13.98 -22.11
CA VAL A 211 1.15 15.01 -21.18
C VAL A 211 2.41 14.54 -20.44
N THR A 212 2.42 13.28 -19.98
CA THR A 212 3.54 12.69 -19.24
C THR A 212 4.70 12.20 -20.11
N ARG A 213 4.65 12.42 -21.43
CA ARG A 213 5.68 12.01 -22.39
C ARG A 213 5.95 10.50 -22.35
N PHE A 214 4.92 9.68 -22.13
CA PHE A 214 5.01 8.22 -22.12
C PHE A 214 5.41 7.67 -23.50
N PHE A 215 4.93 8.30 -24.57
CA PHE A 215 5.28 7.93 -25.93
C PHE A 215 6.61 8.58 -26.33
N VAL A 216 7.56 7.76 -26.76
CA VAL A 216 8.88 8.22 -27.21
C VAL A 216 8.72 9.02 -28.49
N THR A 217 9.02 10.32 -28.43
CA THR A 217 8.97 11.18 -29.61
C THR A 217 10.14 10.87 -30.55
N PRO A 218 10.04 11.21 -31.85
CA PRO A 218 11.15 11.04 -32.77
C PRO A 218 12.45 11.74 -32.35
N VAL A 219 12.36 12.79 -31.55
CA VAL A 219 13.50 13.52 -31.00
C VAL A 219 14.19 12.74 -29.86
N GLN A 220 13.47 11.85 -29.18
CA GLN A 220 13.96 11.04 -28.04
C GLN A 220 14.53 9.67 -28.47
N ARG A 221 14.25 9.20 -29.70
CA ARG A 221 14.63 7.86 -30.17
C ARG A 221 16.02 7.89 -30.84
N ARG A 222 17.08 7.52 -30.10
CA ARG A 222 18.46 7.42 -30.61
C ARG A 222 18.68 6.12 -31.39
N PHE A 223 18.26 6.06 -32.65
CA PHE A 223 18.50 4.89 -33.51
C PHE A 223 19.83 4.94 -34.29
N THR A 224 20.55 6.06 -34.25
CA THR A 224 21.76 6.27 -35.05
C THR A 224 22.92 6.78 -34.20
N THR A 225 24.14 6.41 -34.61
CA THR A 225 25.44 6.64 -33.96
C THR A 225 25.81 8.10 -33.64
N ASN A 226 24.98 9.07 -34.02
CA ASN A 226 25.15 10.48 -33.69
C ASN A 226 24.20 10.86 -32.55
N ARG A 227 24.77 11.06 -31.35
CA ARG A 227 24.06 10.89 -30.07
C ARG A 227 23.02 11.96 -29.70
N ASP A 228 22.91 13.06 -30.46
CA ASP A 228 22.14 14.24 -30.02
C ASP A 228 21.11 14.77 -31.04
N ALA A 229 21.01 14.21 -32.25
CA ALA A 229 20.12 14.72 -33.30
C ALA A 229 18.86 13.85 -33.49
N CYS A 230 17.70 14.49 -33.68
CA CYS A 230 16.44 13.81 -34.03
C CYS A 230 16.59 12.94 -35.29
N TRP A 231 16.12 11.68 -35.27
CA TRP A 231 16.24 10.77 -36.42
C TRP A 231 15.37 11.16 -37.63
N ARG A 232 14.44 12.11 -37.46
CA ARG A 232 13.72 12.77 -38.56
C ARG A 232 14.52 13.89 -39.23
N LEU A 233 15.75 14.16 -38.79
CA LEU A 233 16.64 15.21 -39.29
C LEU A 233 15.99 16.61 -39.28
N CYS A 234 15.09 16.86 -38.33
CA CYS A 234 14.34 18.12 -38.26
C CYS A 234 15.12 19.27 -37.60
N GLY A 235 16.41 19.09 -37.27
CA GLY A 235 17.27 20.13 -36.69
C GLY A 235 17.08 20.40 -35.19
N PHE A 236 16.19 19.66 -34.52
CA PHE A 236 15.93 19.79 -33.07
C PHE A 236 16.65 18.69 -32.28
N ASN A 237 17.21 19.07 -31.13
CA ASN A 237 17.84 18.17 -30.17
C ASN A 237 16.85 17.78 -29.06
N GLY A 238 16.95 16.54 -28.58
CA GLY A 238 16.05 16.01 -27.55
C GLY A 238 16.26 16.68 -26.20
N ALA A 239 15.15 16.96 -25.50
CA ALA A 239 15.16 17.30 -24.09
C ALA A 239 15.24 16.03 -23.23
N ASP A 240 16.37 15.33 -23.31
CA ASP A 240 16.74 14.35 -22.26
C ASP A 240 17.19 15.09 -20.99
#